data_AF-A0AA41QBU9-F1
#
_entry.id   AF-A0AA41QBU9-F1
#
_cell.length_a   1.000
_cell.length_b   1.000
_cell.length_c   1.000
_cell.angle_alpha   90.00
_cell.angle_beta   90.00
_cell.angle_gamma   90.00
#
_symmetry.space_group_name_H-M   'P 1'
#
loop_
_entity.id
_entity.type
_entity.pdbx_description
1 polymer ?
#
loop_
_entity_poly.entity_id
_entity_poly.type
_entity_poly.pdbx_seq_one_letter_code
_entity_poly.pdbx_strand_id
1 'polypeptide(L)'
;MDEREAELEALQVELDQKQADVAAREQALTERQNQLTAAETALTQKQQELEQQQNNNQQNNNQQVFYWNCEQARQAGASLPLRTSDPGYRPALDPDNDGRACEGDEF
;
A
#
# COMPACT_ATOMS: atom_id res chain seq x y z
N MET A 1 -27.20 -19.41 -62.65
CA MET A 1 -27.29 -19.38 -61.18
C MET A 1 -25.96 -18.91 -60.59
N ASP A 2 -25.04 -18.39 -61.41
CA ASP A 2 -23.61 -18.49 -61.15
C ASP A 2 -22.98 -17.28 -60.43
N GLU A 3 -23.58 -16.09 -60.48
CA GLU A 3 -23.03 -14.88 -59.83
C GLU A 3 -23.34 -14.81 -58.32
N ARG A 4 -24.57 -15.14 -57.93
CA ARG A 4 -25.01 -15.05 -56.52
C ARG A 4 -24.30 -16.08 -55.64
N GLU A 5 -24.01 -17.27 -56.18
CA GLU A 5 -23.25 -18.30 -55.47
C GLU A 5 -21.79 -17.85 -55.24
N ALA A 6 -21.15 -17.24 -56.24
CA ALA A 6 -19.80 -16.69 -56.11
C ALA A 6 -19.71 -15.53 -55.10
N GLU A 7 -20.73 -14.66 -55.04
CA GLU A 7 -20.80 -13.59 -54.03
C GLU A 7 -20.97 -14.13 -52.61
N LEU A 8 -21.77 -15.20 -52.43
CA LEU A 8 -21.95 -15.84 -51.12
C LEU A 8 -20.67 -16.52 -50.64
N GLU A 9 -19.91 -17.16 -51.53
CA GLU A 9 -18.61 -17.74 -51.20
C GLU A 9 -17.59 -16.66 -50.82
N ALA A 10 -17.54 -15.55 -51.56
CA ALA A 10 -16.66 -14.42 -51.22
C ALA A 10 -17.02 -13.81 -49.85
N LEU A 11 -18.32 -13.67 -49.55
CA LEU A 11 -18.78 -13.17 -48.26
C LEU A 11 -18.47 -14.15 -47.12
N GLN A 12 -18.58 -15.45 -47.36
CA GLN A 12 -18.23 -16.48 -46.38
C GLN A 12 -16.74 -16.41 -46.03
N VAL A 13 -15.87 -16.27 -47.04
CA VAL A 13 -14.42 -16.10 -46.82
C VAL A 13 -14.12 -14.82 -46.02
N GLU A 14 -14.79 -13.71 -46.32
CA GLU A 14 -14.62 -12.47 -45.56
C GLU A 14 -15.10 -12.62 -44.11
N LEU A 15 -16.21 -13.32 -43.89
CA LEU A 15 -16.73 -13.59 -42.55
C LEU A 15 -15.77 -14.46 -41.74
N ASP A 16 -15.22 -15.52 -42.34
CA ASP A 16 -14.24 -16.40 -41.69
C ASP A 16 -12.95 -15.63 -41.34
N GLN A 17 -12.49 -14.74 -42.23
CA GLN A 17 -11.36 -13.85 -41.95
C GLN A 17 -11.66 -12.88 -40.79
N LYS A 18 -12.86 -12.27 -40.78
CA LYS A 18 -13.28 -11.38 -39.70
C LYS A 18 -13.43 -12.12 -38.37
N GLN A 19 -13.97 -13.34 -38.38
CA GLN A 19 -14.09 -14.18 -37.20
C GLN A 19 -12.71 -14.54 -36.64
N ALA A 20 -11.74 -14.86 -37.51
CA ALA A 20 -10.37 -15.12 -37.09
C ALA A 20 -9.68 -13.88 -36.48
N ASP A 21 -9.86 -12.69 -37.06
CA ASP A 21 -9.34 -11.43 -36.50
C ASP A 21 -9.99 -11.09 -35.15
N VAL A 22 -11.31 -11.26 -35.02
CA VAL A 22 -12.01 -11.05 -33.75
C VAL A 22 -11.52 -12.02 -32.68
N ALA A 23 -11.40 -13.31 -33.00
CA ALA A 23 -10.90 -14.31 -32.04
C ALA A 23 -9.47 -13.99 -31.57
N ALA A 24 -8.59 -13.55 -32.49
CA ALA A 24 -7.24 -13.13 -32.14
C ALA A 24 -7.23 -11.90 -31.22
N ARG A 25 -8.11 -10.92 -31.46
CA ARG A 25 -8.26 -9.72 -30.61
C ARG A 25 -8.81 -10.06 -29.24
N GLU A 26 -9.78 -10.96 -29.15
CA GLU A 26 -10.34 -11.42 -27.87
C GLU A 26 -9.29 -12.13 -27.00
N GLN A 27 -8.45 -12.96 -27.62
CA GLN A 27 -7.31 -13.58 -26.95
C GLN A 27 -6.32 -12.53 -26.44
N ALA A 28 -5.95 -11.55 -27.28
CA ALA A 28 -5.05 -10.47 -26.89
C ALA A 28 -5.63 -9.61 -25.75
N LEU A 29 -6.93 -9.34 -25.75
CA LEU A 29 -7.61 -8.62 -24.67
C LEU A 29 -7.63 -9.43 -23.37
N THR A 30 -7.83 -10.74 -23.45
CA THR A 30 -7.78 -11.63 -22.28
C THR A 30 -6.38 -11.64 -21.66
N GLU A 31 -5.34 -11.74 -22.49
CA GLU A 31 -3.96 -11.68 -22.03
C GLU A 31 -3.63 -10.33 -21.40
N ARG A 32 -4.07 -9.23 -22.02
CA ARG A 32 -3.91 -7.88 -21.48
C ARG A 32 -4.65 -7.71 -20.15
N GLN A 33 -5.85 -8.25 -20.01
CA GLN A 33 -6.59 -8.22 -18.75
C GLN A 33 -5.84 -8.97 -17.65
N ASN A 34 -5.28 -10.14 -17.95
CA ASN A 34 -4.47 -10.90 -17.00
C ASN A 34 -3.21 -10.13 -16.58
N GLN A 35 -2.55 -9.45 -17.51
CA GLN A 35 -1.39 -8.59 -17.22
C GLN A 35 -1.77 -7.40 -16.34
N LEU A 36 -2.91 -6.76 -16.59
CA LEU A 36 -3.40 -5.64 -15.76
C LEU A 36 -3.70 -6.10 -14.34
N THR A 37 -4.38 -7.23 -14.17
CA THR A 37 -4.65 -7.82 -12.85
C THR A 37 -3.35 -8.18 -12.12
N ALA A 38 -2.36 -8.74 -12.82
CA ALA A 38 -1.04 -9.02 -12.25
C ALA A 38 -0.28 -7.74 -11.85
N ALA A 39 -0.38 -6.68 -12.64
CA ALA A 39 0.21 -5.38 -12.32
C ALA A 39 -0.46 -4.72 -11.11
N GLU A 40 -1.79 -4.77 -11.02
CA GLU A 40 -2.56 -4.19 -9.92
C GLU A 40 -2.25 -4.90 -8.59
N THR A 41 -2.17 -6.23 -8.62
CA THR A 41 -1.75 -7.03 -7.45
C THR A 41 -0.31 -6.73 -7.03
N ALA A 42 0.62 -6.58 -7.98
CA ALA A 42 2.00 -6.18 -7.68
C ALA A 42 2.09 -4.77 -7.07
N LEU A 43 1.30 -3.81 -7.56
CA LEU A 43 1.24 -2.47 -7.00
C LEU A 43 0.68 -2.47 -5.57
N THR A 44 -0.38 -3.24 -5.33
CA THR A 44 -0.97 -3.39 -4.00
C THR A 44 0.02 -3.99 -3.00
N GLN A 45 0.74 -5.05 -3.40
CA GLN A 45 1.78 -5.66 -2.57
C GLN A 45 2.90 -4.66 -2.26
N LYS A 46 3.35 -3.90 -3.26
CA LYS A 46 4.38 -2.87 -3.08
C LYS A 46 3.93 -1.76 -2.13
N GLN A 47 2.66 -1.36 -2.19
CA GLN A 47 2.09 -0.37 -1.27
C GLN A 47 2.08 -0.89 0.17
N GLN A 48 1.62 -2.12 0.37
CA GLN A 48 1.63 -2.77 1.69
C GLN A 48 3.04 -2.90 2.27
N GLU A 49 4.03 -3.25 1.44
CA GLU A 49 5.42 -3.35 1.86
C GLU A 49 5.98 -1.99 2.32
N LEU A 50 5.67 -0.91 1.60
CA LEU A 50 6.08 0.44 1.99
C LEU A 50 5.44 0.88 3.31
N GLU A 51 4.15 0.59 3.54
CA GLU A 51 3.49 0.87 4.82
C GLU A 51 4.11 0.08 5.96
N GLN A 52 4.43 -1.20 5.75
CA GLN A 52 5.11 -2.01 6.76
C GLN A 52 6.51 -1.48 7.07
N GLN A 53 7.27 -1.06 6.06
CA GLN A 53 8.59 -0.45 6.26
C GLN A 53 8.49 0.88 7.03
N GLN A 54 7.49 1.71 6.73
CA GLN A 54 7.26 2.96 7.46
C GLN A 54 6.91 2.70 8.92
N ASN A 55 5.99 1.77 9.20
CA ASN A 55 5.63 1.40 10.56
C ASN A 55 6.83 0.83 11.34
N ASN A 56 7.62 -0.05 10.72
CA ASN A 56 8.82 -0.59 11.35
C ASN A 56 9.87 0.49 11.63
N ASN A 57 10.06 1.46 10.72
CA ASN A 57 10.99 2.57 10.93
C ASN A 57 10.50 3.55 11.99
N GLN A 58 9.19 3.79 12.10
CA GLN A 58 8.61 4.60 13.18
C GLN A 58 8.77 3.89 14.53
N GLN A 59 8.48 2.59 14.60
CA GLN A 59 8.68 1.80 15.80
C GLN A 59 10.16 1.78 16.22
N ASN A 60 11.09 1.53 15.29
CA ASN A 60 12.53 1.55 15.61
C ASN A 60 13.01 2.93 16.09
N ASN A 61 12.59 4.01 15.44
CA ASN A 61 12.91 5.36 15.90
C ASN A 61 12.35 5.60 17.32
N ASN A 62 11.10 5.21 17.58
CA ASN A 62 10.50 5.38 18.89
C ASN A 62 11.23 4.63 20.01
N GLN A 63 11.81 3.45 19.71
CA GLN A 63 12.65 2.69 20.65
C GLN A 63 14.06 3.27 20.82
N GLN A 64 14.57 4.03 19.84
CA GLN A 64 15.91 4.62 19.88
C GLN A 64 15.95 6.00 20.55
N VAL A 65 14.82 6.74 20.58
CA VAL A 65 14.75 8.01 21.31
C VAL A 65 14.83 7.74 22.81
N PHE A 66 15.77 8.40 23.48
CA PHE A 66 16.01 8.23 24.91
C PHE A 66 16.11 9.60 25.58
N TYR A 67 15.30 9.81 26.62
CA TYR A 67 15.39 10.98 27.49
C TYR A 67 15.91 10.58 28.87
N TRP A 68 16.88 11.34 29.36
CA TRP A 68 17.44 11.18 30.70
C TRP A 68 16.50 11.74 31.77
N ASN A 69 15.80 12.84 31.47
CA ASN A 69 14.84 13.48 32.36
C ASN A 69 13.72 14.21 31.57
N CYS A 70 12.66 14.60 32.27
CA CYS A 70 11.51 15.29 31.69
C CYS A 70 11.83 16.66 31.09
N GLU A 71 12.87 17.33 31.59
CA GLU A 71 13.32 18.62 31.07
C GLU A 71 13.97 18.46 29.69
N GLN A 72 14.78 17.41 29.50
CA GLN A 72 15.36 17.06 28.20
C GLN A 72 14.26 16.69 27.19
N ALA A 73 13.23 15.95 27.62
CA ALA A 73 12.09 15.65 26.77
C ALA A 73 11.34 16.93 26.34
N ARG A 74 11.12 17.86 27.28
CA ARG A 74 10.51 19.17 27.00
C ARG A 74 11.32 20.00 26.01
N GLN A 75 12.64 20.08 26.21
CA GLN A 75 13.54 20.82 25.33
C GLN A 75 13.67 20.19 23.95
N ALA A 76 13.59 18.86 23.86
CA ALA A 76 13.57 18.13 22.59
C ALA A 76 12.25 18.29 21.82
N GLY A 77 11.26 19.00 22.38
CA GLY A 77 9.96 19.19 21.76
C GLY A 77 9.08 17.93 21.79
N ALA A 78 9.33 17.02 22.73
CA ALA A 78 8.47 15.86 22.92
C ALA A 78 7.07 16.29 23.36
N SER A 79 6.06 15.55 22.91
CA SER A 79 4.67 15.71 23.35
C SER A 79 4.58 15.44 24.86
N LEU A 80 4.35 16.48 25.67
CA LEU A 80 4.11 16.35 27.11
C LEU A 80 2.60 16.45 27.41
N PRO A 81 2.03 15.57 28.25
CA PRO A 81 2.66 14.43 28.93
C PRO A 81 3.04 13.29 27.96
N LEU A 82 4.20 12.67 28.20
CA LEU A 82 4.72 11.56 27.39
C LEU A 82 3.90 10.31 27.66
N ARG A 83 3.30 9.72 26.63
CA ARG A 83 2.51 8.48 26.76
C ARG A 83 3.35 7.26 26.47
N THR A 84 2.89 6.09 26.91
CA THR A 84 3.49 4.79 26.56
C THR A 84 3.68 4.56 25.05
N SER A 85 2.89 5.22 24.20
CA SER A 85 3.01 5.16 22.74
C SER A 85 4.03 6.15 22.15
N ASP A 86 4.48 7.14 22.92
CA ASP A 86 5.33 8.21 22.45
C ASP A 86 6.82 7.82 22.43
N PRO A 87 7.59 8.29 21.44
CA PRO A 87 9.04 8.10 21.39
C PRO A 87 9.71 8.62 22.66
N GLY A 88 10.54 7.77 23.29
CA GLY A 88 11.28 8.14 24.50
C GLY A 88 10.52 8.05 25.81
N TYR A 89 9.29 7.52 25.83
CA TYR A 89 8.63 7.15 27.09
C TYR A 89 9.39 6.03 27.81
N ARG A 90 9.52 6.15 29.13
CA ARG A 90 10.17 5.15 29.98
C ARG A 90 9.47 5.12 31.35
N PRO A 91 9.22 3.94 31.94
CA PRO A 91 8.65 3.83 33.29
C PRO A 91 9.47 4.53 34.38
N ALA A 92 10.77 4.74 34.16
CA ALA A 92 11.61 5.50 35.09
C ALA A 92 11.30 7.02 35.12
N LEU A 93 10.61 7.53 34.11
CA LEU A 93 10.13 8.92 34.02
C LEU A 93 8.67 9.08 34.49
N ASP A 94 8.01 7.97 34.80
CA ASP A 94 6.64 7.85 35.30
C ASP A 94 6.68 7.20 36.70
N PRO A 95 6.88 8.00 37.77
CA PRO A 95 7.05 7.47 39.12
C PRO A 95 5.84 6.69 39.65
N ASP A 96 4.64 7.05 39.21
CA ASP A 96 3.35 6.50 39.62
C ASP A 96 2.83 5.39 38.70
N ASN A 97 3.47 5.18 37.55
CA ASN A 97 3.18 4.14 36.56
C ASN A 97 1.74 4.15 36.04
N ASP A 98 1.18 5.35 35.84
CA ASP A 98 -0.17 5.53 35.31
C ASP A 98 -0.20 5.52 33.76
N GLY A 99 0.98 5.49 33.13
CA GLY A 99 1.15 5.50 31.68
C GLY A 99 1.44 6.87 31.09
N ARG A 100 1.67 7.89 31.94
CA ARG A 100 1.95 9.27 31.56
C ARG A 100 3.19 9.78 32.30
N ALA A 101 4.29 9.85 31.56
CA ALA A 101 5.53 10.41 32.08
C ALA A 101 5.54 11.93 31.96
N CYS A 102 6.24 12.58 32.88
CA CYS A 102 6.53 14.02 32.81
C CYS A 102 5.28 14.91 32.82
N GLU A 103 4.25 14.49 33.56
CA GLU A 103 3.10 15.34 33.87
C GLU A 103 3.59 16.57 34.65
N GLY A 104 3.32 17.76 34.11
CA GLY A 104 3.72 18.99 34.76
C GLY A 104 2.80 19.27 35.94
N ASP A 105 3.30 19.06 37.15
CA ASP A 105 2.86 19.73 38.38
C ASP A 105 1.33 19.88 38.56
N GLU A 106 0.57 18.78 38.58
CA GLU A 106 -0.80 18.79 39.13
C GLU A 106 -0.86 17.86 40.36
N PHE A 107 -0.37 18.40 41.48
CA PHE A 107 -0.71 17.96 42.84
C PHE A 107 -1.81 18.86 43.41
#